data_AF-A0A937MQQ2-F1
#
_entry.id   AF-A0A937MQQ2-F1
#
_cell.length_a   1.000
_cell.length_b   1.000
_cell.length_c   1.000
_cell.angle_alpha   90.00
_cell.angle_beta   90.00
_cell.angle_gamma   90.00
#
_symmetry.space_group_name_H-M   'P 1'
#
loop_
_entity.id
_entity.type
_entity.pdbx_description
1 polymer ?
#
loop_
_entity_poly.entity_id
_entity_poly.type
_entity_poly.pdbx_seq_one_letter_code
_entity_poly.pdbx_strand_id
1 'polypeptide(L)'
;MIRYLSLNAFIAVWTIMMSTWGIMISVFDKTGRKVHFYCAAPWAKIILRVCGIRVRVSGLENLDTEVPRIYMTNHQSFFDIFALLACLPVNFKFILKQELMNLPVFGPATRRAGYIGIERDDPRKAVKSMNLAAERIKNGASVLIFPEGTRSPDGRLGQFKKGGFSLAIKSGCDIVPVAISDSYRIAPKGSLRIRKGSFSLSIGKPISLANYTKRNIPQLMDQVRDAMLSQMEKSGATVGMRANANFKKVGMILVITSLLLVMPGSSSGYLMPVGQLIDKMRARFSSFKTLIINQSTHVLDPQDQETTMVFEEKTWLKSPGYSRSEIIGRPESLDKDGAPASPPPGEPVPREGQVAYEAAVGQGNNDTAFRRLLMANNRDTIMTFLAQMGVNLESVGFTRLDGVVAYRVGDKGPENPKLLINKESFLPLLFSYVPLRSLTQDLAIVRFDNYKPVDSGWYPYEIGYSVETERAERYFVLNIRVNPPIDASFFRLTAERTGIPRRPENNRDKQQEERMKEIIKVLKEKYGN
;
A
#
# COMPACT_ATOMS: atom_id res chain seq x y z
N MET A 1 16.93 3.31 23.54
CA MET A 1 15.53 3.73 23.79
C MET A 1 15.42 5.14 24.37
N ILE A 2 16.19 5.50 25.41
CA ILE A 2 16.12 6.83 26.08
C ILE A 2 16.31 8.01 25.11
N ARG A 3 17.38 8.02 24.31
CA ARG A 3 17.63 9.07 23.29
C ARG A 3 16.47 9.22 22.29
N TYR A 4 15.82 8.11 21.94
CA TYR A 4 14.71 8.13 20.99
C TYR A 4 13.50 8.85 21.61
N LEU A 5 13.11 8.47 22.84
CA LEU A 5 11.99 9.08 23.56
C LEU A 5 12.26 10.57 23.82
N SER A 6 13.47 10.93 24.27
CA SER A 6 13.79 12.32 24.58
C SER A 6 13.79 13.23 23.35
N LEU A 7 14.32 12.76 22.21
CA LEU A 7 14.28 13.55 20.96
C LEU A 7 12.85 13.72 20.43
N ASN A 8 12.03 12.67 20.44
CA ASN A 8 10.65 12.78 19.96
C ASN A 8 9.79 13.66 20.88
N ALA A 9 9.97 13.54 22.21
CA ALA A 9 9.33 14.43 23.17
C ALA A 9 9.76 15.89 22.96
N PHE A 10 11.05 16.15 22.77
CA PHE A 10 11.56 17.48 22.45
C PHE A 10 10.93 18.03 21.17
N ILE A 11 10.90 17.26 20.08
CA ILE A 11 10.31 17.68 18.80
C ILE A 11 8.84 18.03 18.99
N ALA A 12 8.06 17.23 19.73
CA ALA A 12 6.66 17.49 19.98
C ALA A 12 6.44 18.81 20.75
N VAL A 13 7.11 18.99 21.89
CA VAL A 13 7.02 20.20 22.72
C VAL A 13 7.46 21.43 21.94
N TRP A 14 8.60 21.34 21.26
CA TRP A 14 9.13 22.43 20.45
C TRP A 14 8.19 22.81 19.29
N THR A 15 7.53 21.83 18.69
CA THR A 15 6.53 22.06 17.62
C THR A 15 5.31 22.81 18.15
N ILE A 16 4.78 22.40 19.31
CA ILE A 16 3.64 23.10 19.93
C ILE A 16 4.02 24.54 20.24
N MET A 17 5.17 24.74 20.90
CA MET A 17 5.65 26.07 21.28
C MET A 17 5.81 27.00 20.07
N MET A 18 6.49 26.54 19.02
CA MET A 18 6.69 27.33 17.80
C MET A 18 5.41 27.54 16.99
N SER A 19 4.46 26.60 17.06
CA SER A 19 3.15 26.75 16.43
C SER A 19 2.30 27.80 17.14
N THR A 20 2.27 27.79 18.48
CA THR A 20 1.61 28.83 19.29
C THR A 20 2.24 30.20 19.04
N TRP A 21 3.57 30.28 19.00
CA TRP A 21 4.30 31.49 18.65
C TRP A 21 3.95 32.00 17.25
N GLY A 22 3.85 31.09 16.27
CA GLY A 22 3.40 31.41 14.92
C GLY A 22 1.98 31.95 14.84
N ILE A 23 1.05 31.41 15.65
CA ILE A 23 -0.32 31.94 15.73
C ILE A 23 -0.32 33.37 16.28
N MET A 24 0.46 33.65 17.33
CA MET A 24 0.56 35.01 17.89
C MET A 24 1.17 36.00 16.89
N ILE A 25 2.29 35.65 16.23
CA ILE A 25 2.91 36.48 15.20
C ILE A 25 1.96 36.72 14.02
N SER A 26 1.14 35.74 13.67
CA SER A 26 0.24 35.86 12.52
C SER A 26 -0.81 36.96 12.64
N VAL A 27 -1.09 37.45 13.86
CA VAL A 27 -1.96 38.63 14.05
C VAL A 27 -1.40 39.86 13.35
N PHE A 28 -0.07 39.96 13.24
CA PHE A 28 0.66 41.07 12.60
C PHE A 28 1.27 40.68 11.25
N ASP A 29 0.81 39.59 10.64
CA ASP A 29 1.32 39.06 9.38
C ASP A 29 0.20 38.51 8.50
N LYS A 30 -0.31 39.36 7.61
CA LYS A 30 -1.35 38.98 6.64
C LYS A 30 -0.85 38.04 5.53
N THR A 31 0.47 37.94 5.34
CA THR A 31 1.09 37.21 4.21
C THR A 31 1.63 35.82 4.61
N GLY A 32 1.72 35.56 5.92
CA GLY A 32 2.38 34.37 6.47
C GLY A 32 3.91 34.35 6.27
N ARG A 33 4.51 35.44 5.76
CA ARG A 33 5.97 35.55 5.54
C ARG A 33 6.74 35.59 6.87
N LYS A 34 6.25 36.34 7.86
CA LYS A 34 6.85 36.39 9.20
C LYS A 34 6.69 35.04 9.89
N VAL A 35 5.53 34.40 9.78
CA VAL A 35 5.33 33.04 10.35
C VAL A 35 6.29 32.04 9.73
N HIS A 36 6.54 32.12 8.42
CA HIS A 36 7.51 31.27 7.73
C HIS A 36 8.95 31.50 8.24
N PHE A 37 9.45 32.72 8.22
CA PHE A 37 10.86 33.01 8.54
C PHE A 37 11.18 33.11 10.03
N TYR A 38 10.26 33.57 10.88
CA TYR A 38 10.49 33.73 12.32
C TYR A 38 9.95 32.56 13.15
N CYS A 39 9.11 31.70 12.59
CA CYS A 39 8.62 30.51 13.30
C CYS A 39 9.05 29.22 12.62
N ALA A 40 8.66 28.98 11.36
CA ALA A 40 8.91 27.69 10.71
C ALA A 40 10.40 27.41 10.44
N ALA A 41 11.16 28.41 9.97
CA ALA A 41 12.59 28.24 9.73
C ALA A 41 13.41 28.02 11.03
N PRO A 42 13.24 28.80 12.12
CA PRO A 42 13.90 28.53 13.40
C PRO A 42 13.46 27.20 14.02
N TRP A 43 12.17 26.86 13.90
CA TRP A 43 11.62 25.58 14.34
C TRP A 43 12.43 24.41 13.74
N ALA A 44 12.60 24.45 12.42
CA ALA A 44 13.36 23.45 11.67
C ALA A 44 14.86 23.45 12.00
N LYS A 45 15.50 24.62 12.06
CA LYS A 45 16.94 24.75 12.39
C LYS A 45 17.28 24.14 13.74
N ILE A 46 16.45 24.40 14.76
CA ILE A 46 16.68 23.89 16.12
C ILE A 46 16.48 22.37 16.18
N ILE A 47 15.47 21.83 15.51
CA ILE A 47 15.25 20.38 15.44
C ILE A 47 16.45 19.67 14.80
N LEU A 48 16.94 20.16 13.65
CA LEU A 48 18.12 19.61 12.99
C LEU A 48 19.34 19.59 13.92
N ARG A 49 19.59 20.71 14.61
CA ARG A 49 20.73 20.87 15.53
C ARG A 49 20.64 19.89 16.71
N VAL A 50 19.50 19.81 17.38
CA VAL A 50 19.29 18.93 18.55
C VAL A 50 19.37 17.45 18.15
N CYS A 51 18.88 17.10 16.95
CA CYS A 51 19.00 15.75 16.43
C CYS A 51 20.44 15.37 16.00
N GLY A 52 21.35 16.34 15.92
CA GLY A 52 22.73 16.12 15.46
C GLY A 52 22.81 15.88 13.96
N ILE A 53 22.00 16.61 13.19
CA ILE A 53 21.87 16.49 11.74
C ILE A 53 22.49 17.74 11.10
N ARG A 54 23.36 17.52 10.12
CA ARG A 54 24.00 18.59 9.34
C ARG A 54 23.52 18.53 7.89
N VAL A 55 23.04 19.65 7.37
CA VAL A 55 22.63 19.77 5.96
C VAL A 55 23.70 20.55 5.20
N ARG A 56 24.25 19.95 4.14
CA ARG A 56 25.15 20.64 3.20
C ARG A 56 24.31 21.25 2.09
N VAL A 57 24.48 22.53 1.82
CA VAL A 57 23.66 23.26 0.84
C VAL A 57 24.55 23.73 -0.31
N SER A 58 24.08 23.56 -1.54
CA SER A 58 24.74 24.07 -2.76
C SER A 58 23.70 24.66 -3.71
N GLY A 59 24.12 25.56 -4.61
CA GLY A 59 23.25 26.15 -5.62
C GLY A 59 22.37 27.30 -5.12
N LEU A 60 22.71 27.92 -3.98
CA LEU A 60 21.97 29.07 -3.45
C LEU A 60 21.97 30.26 -4.42
N GLU A 61 23.01 30.39 -5.23
CA GLU A 61 23.16 31.37 -6.29
C GLU A 61 22.11 31.23 -7.42
N ASN A 62 21.44 30.07 -7.53
CA ASN A 62 20.36 29.87 -8.49
C ASN A 62 19.00 30.42 -8.00
N LEU A 63 18.95 30.90 -6.76
CA LEU A 63 17.73 31.44 -6.16
C LEU A 63 17.60 32.93 -6.44
N ASP A 64 16.37 33.32 -6.75
CA ASP A 64 15.91 34.69 -6.71
C ASP A 64 14.78 34.71 -5.68
N THR A 65 14.97 35.46 -4.59
CA THR A 65 14.03 35.49 -3.47
C THR A 65 12.80 36.34 -3.76
N GLU A 66 12.87 37.18 -4.78
CA GLU A 66 11.82 38.14 -5.14
C GLU A 66 10.91 37.60 -6.26
N VAL A 67 11.39 36.64 -7.06
CA VAL A 67 10.60 36.00 -8.12
C VAL A 67 9.85 34.77 -7.58
N PRO A 68 8.51 34.72 -7.68
CA PRO A 68 7.73 33.54 -7.32
C PRO A 68 8.09 32.35 -8.21
N ARG A 69 8.46 31.22 -7.59
CA ARG A 69 8.82 29.99 -8.29
C ARG A 69 8.17 28.76 -7.67
N ILE A 70 8.14 27.68 -8.44
CA ILE A 70 7.75 26.36 -7.96
C ILE A 70 9.00 25.53 -7.72
N TYR A 71 9.28 25.25 -6.45
CA TYR A 71 10.38 24.40 -6.04
C TYR A 71 9.93 22.94 -6.07
N MET A 72 10.55 22.13 -6.92
CA MET A 72 10.26 20.70 -6.98
C MET A 72 11.44 19.91 -6.41
N THR A 73 11.16 19.10 -5.38
CA THR A 73 12.20 18.36 -4.66
C THR A 73 11.81 16.92 -4.43
N ASN A 74 12.78 16.01 -4.44
CA ASN A 74 12.55 14.62 -4.10
C ASN A 74 12.28 14.49 -2.59
N HIS A 75 11.68 13.37 -2.19
CA HIS A 75 11.35 13.12 -0.79
C HIS A 75 11.94 11.78 -0.32
N GLN A 76 12.85 11.80 0.64
CA GLN A 76 13.58 10.64 1.17
C GLN A 76 13.37 10.47 2.68
N SER A 77 13.14 11.55 3.43
CA SER A 77 12.95 11.51 4.87
C SER A 77 12.00 12.60 5.37
N PHE A 78 11.46 12.42 6.58
CA PHE A 78 10.74 13.51 7.25
C PHE A 78 11.64 14.72 7.49
N PHE A 79 12.96 14.51 7.61
CA PHE A 79 13.95 15.58 7.79
C PHE A 79 14.15 16.47 6.57
N ASP A 80 13.63 16.10 5.40
CA ASP A 80 13.65 16.95 4.21
C ASP A 80 12.88 18.24 4.46
N ILE A 81 11.73 18.16 5.15
CA ILE A 81 10.91 19.31 5.49
C ILE A 81 11.70 20.31 6.33
N PHE A 82 12.43 19.80 7.32
CA PHE A 82 13.27 20.63 8.17
C PHE A 82 14.45 21.22 7.39
N ALA A 83 15.11 20.44 6.54
CA ALA A 83 16.19 20.96 5.71
C ALA A 83 15.71 22.09 4.79
N LEU A 84 14.59 21.90 4.09
CA LEU A 84 14.04 22.91 3.19
C LEU A 84 13.68 24.20 3.94
N LEU A 85 13.00 24.11 5.08
CA LEU A 85 12.68 25.29 5.91
C LEU A 85 13.91 25.96 6.51
N ALA A 86 14.92 25.18 6.89
CA ALA A 86 16.11 25.71 7.53
C ALA A 86 17.09 26.35 6.53
N CYS A 87 17.14 25.83 5.31
CA CYS A 87 18.23 26.08 4.37
C CYS A 87 17.79 26.82 3.10
N LEU A 88 16.51 26.83 2.73
CA LEU A 88 16.02 27.54 1.55
C LEU A 88 15.55 28.96 1.97
N PRO A 89 16.28 30.03 1.60
CA PRO A 89 16.00 31.39 2.06
C PRO A 89 14.84 32.08 1.29
N VAL A 90 13.80 31.33 0.92
CA VAL A 90 12.69 31.80 0.09
C VAL A 90 11.38 31.61 0.82
N ASN A 91 10.43 32.54 0.67
CA ASN A 91 9.11 32.44 1.30
C ASN A 91 8.20 31.49 0.52
N PHE A 92 8.51 30.20 0.56
CA PHE A 92 7.70 29.18 -0.11
C PHE A 92 6.57 28.66 0.79
N LYS A 93 5.50 28.19 0.16
CA LYS A 93 4.38 27.52 0.83
C LYS A 93 4.38 26.03 0.48
N PHE A 94 4.33 25.17 1.50
CA PHE A 94 4.21 23.74 1.26
C PHE A 94 2.83 23.36 0.74
N ILE A 95 2.78 22.41 -0.19
CA ILE A 95 1.59 21.59 -0.43
C ILE A 95 1.67 20.35 0.47
N LEU A 96 0.79 20.28 1.47
CA LEU A 96 0.84 19.28 2.53
C LEU A 96 -0.48 18.52 2.66
N LYS A 97 -0.43 17.35 3.29
CA LYS A 97 -1.58 16.46 3.46
C LYS A 97 -2.66 17.16 4.31
N GLN A 98 -3.91 17.21 3.83
CA GLN A 98 -5.00 17.96 4.49
C GLN A 98 -5.16 17.61 5.98
N GLU A 99 -4.95 16.37 6.36
CA GLU A 99 -5.08 15.90 7.74
C GLU A 99 -4.08 16.57 8.70
N LEU A 100 -2.90 16.97 8.21
CA LEU A 100 -1.94 17.75 9.03
C LEU A 100 -2.48 19.15 9.33
N MET A 101 -3.32 19.71 8.45
CA MET A 101 -4.01 20.97 8.70
C MET A 101 -5.05 20.84 9.81
N ASN A 102 -5.48 19.63 10.16
CA ASN A 102 -6.50 19.41 11.20
C ASN A 102 -5.89 19.19 12.58
N LEU A 103 -4.57 19.08 12.69
CA LEU A 103 -3.89 18.92 13.98
C LEU A 103 -4.11 20.17 14.86
N PRO A 104 -4.39 19.98 16.17
CA PRO A 104 -4.53 21.10 17.08
C PRO A 104 -3.21 21.87 17.17
N VAL A 105 -3.31 23.20 17.26
CA VAL A 105 -2.19 24.16 17.28
C VAL A 105 -1.37 24.20 15.97
N PHE A 106 -0.85 23.07 15.50
CA PHE A 106 -0.03 22.97 14.28
C PHE A 106 -0.84 23.32 13.01
N GLY A 107 -2.06 22.81 12.90
CA GLY A 107 -2.96 23.09 11.78
C GLY A 107 -3.28 24.58 11.61
N PRO A 108 -3.72 25.29 12.67
CA PRO A 108 -3.88 26.73 12.64
C PRO A 108 -2.58 27.48 12.28
N ALA A 109 -1.43 27.12 12.87
CA ALA A 109 -0.15 27.78 12.59
C ALA A 109 0.27 27.62 11.12
N THR A 110 0.13 26.42 10.55
CA THR A 110 0.42 26.13 9.13
C THR A 110 -0.52 26.85 8.17
N ARG A 111 -1.82 26.96 8.51
CA ARG A 111 -2.76 27.82 7.77
C ARG A 111 -2.31 29.27 7.78
N ARG A 112 -1.93 29.80 8.94
CA ARG A 112 -1.44 31.19 9.11
C ARG A 112 -0.11 31.42 8.40
N ALA A 113 0.74 30.41 8.25
CA ALA A 113 1.94 30.46 7.42
C ALA A 113 1.62 30.49 5.91
N GLY A 114 0.37 30.31 5.49
CA GLY A 114 -0.06 30.30 4.10
C GLY A 114 0.15 28.96 3.39
N TYR A 115 0.37 27.86 4.12
CA TYR A 115 0.52 26.54 3.52
C TYR A 115 -0.80 26.01 2.96
N ILE A 116 -0.71 25.07 2.03
CA ILE A 116 -1.84 24.60 1.23
C ILE A 116 -2.10 23.14 1.57
N GLY A 117 -3.28 22.85 2.08
CA GLY A 117 -3.75 21.48 2.31
C GLY A 117 -4.31 20.86 1.03
N ILE A 118 -3.92 19.61 0.75
CA ILE A 118 -4.45 18.83 -0.37
C ILE A 118 -5.08 17.52 0.12
N GLU A 119 -6.31 17.29 -0.32
CA GLU A 119 -7.01 16.01 -0.19
C GLU A 119 -6.69 15.16 -1.42
N ARG A 120 -5.80 14.18 -1.26
CA ARG A 120 -5.32 13.35 -2.38
C ARG A 120 -6.22 12.15 -2.67
N ASP A 121 -7.10 11.82 -1.74
CA ASP A 121 -8.00 10.66 -1.79
C ASP A 121 -9.30 10.98 -2.58
N ASP A 122 -9.54 12.25 -2.90
CA ASP A 122 -10.67 12.71 -3.73
C ASP A 122 -10.14 13.56 -4.92
N PRO A 123 -10.23 13.05 -6.17
CA PRO A 123 -9.74 13.76 -7.35
C PRO A 123 -10.35 15.15 -7.54
N ARG A 124 -11.62 15.37 -7.20
CA ARG A 124 -12.29 16.66 -7.36
C ARG A 124 -11.74 17.68 -6.35
N LYS A 125 -11.56 17.25 -5.11
CA LYS A 125 -10.98 18.10 -4.05
C LYS A 125 -9.50 18.38 -4.31
N ALA A 126 -8.75 17.40 -4.82
CA ALA A 126 -7.38 17.61 -5.27
C ALA A 126 -7.31 18.73 -6.31
N VAL A 127 -8.15 18.68 -7.36
CA VAL A 127 -8.22 19.74 -8.38
C VAL A 127 -8.55 21.11 -7.77
N LYS A 128 -9.50 21.18 -6.83
CA LYS A 128 -9.83 22.42 -6.12
C LYS A 128 -8.63 22.98 -5.35
N SER A 129 -7.92 22.15 -4.59
CA SER A 129 -6.71 22.55 -3.87
C SER A 129 -5.60 23.01 -4.82
N MET A 130 -5.43 22.35 -5.97
CA MET A 130 -4.46 22.74 -6.99
C MET A 130 -4.84 24.08 -7.64
N ASN A 131 -6.13 24.38 -7.83
CA ASN A 131 -6.59 25.68 -8.32
C ASN A 131 -6.28 26.80 -7.33
N LEU A 132 -6.54 26.57 -6.03
CA LEU A 132 -6.19 27.51 -4.97
C LEU A 132 -4.68 27.74 -4.89
N ALA A 133 -3.89 26.68 -5.06
CA ALA A 133 -2.43 26.81 -5.16
C ALA A 133 -2.02 27.68 -6.34
N ALA A 134 -2.63 27.49 -7.51
CA ALA A 134 -2.33 28.28 -8.71
C ALA A 134 -2.62 29.76 -8.51
N GLU A 135 -3.75 30.08 -7.87
CA GLU A 135 -4.13 31.45 -7.54
C GLU A 135 -3.15 32.09 -6.57
N ARG A 136 -2.77 31.39 -5.49
CA ARG A 136 -1.76 31.89 -4.55
C ARG A 136 -0.42 32.15 -5.22
N ILE A 137 -0.01 31.28 -6.14
CA ILE A 137 1.23 31.44 -6.90
C ILE A 137 1.15 32.70 -7.79
N LYS A 138 0.03 32.89 -8.50
CA LYS A 138 -0.21 34.11 -9.30
C LYS A 138 -0.19 35.39 -8.46
N ASN A 139 -0.60 35.31 -7.19
CA ASN A 139 -0.55 36.41 -6.24
C ASN A 139 0.83 36.59 -5.57
N GLY A 140 1.90 36.04 -6.17
CA GLY A 140 3.28 36.26 -5.74
C GLY A 140 3.83 35.23 -4.75
N ALA A 141 3.14 34.12 -4.49
CA ALA A 141 3.65 33.09 -3.58
C ALA A 141 4.56 32.08 -4.30
N SER A 142 5.73 31.80 -3.73
CA SER A 142 6.48 30.60 -4.09
C SER A 142 5.83 29.36 -3.47
N VAL A 143 5.92 28.21 -4.15
CA VAL A 143 5.35 26.93 -3.65
C VAL A 143 6.40 25.84 -3.73
N LEU A 144 6.38 24.93 -2.77
CA LEU A 144 7.23 23.74 -2.77
C LEU A 144 6.40 22.46 -2.90
N ILE A 145 6.80 21.61 -3.83
CA ILE A 145 6.12 20.36 -4.19
C ILE A 145 7.11 19.20 -4.16
N PHE A 146 6.65 18.08 -3.61
CA PHE A 146 7.30 16.79 -3.80
C PHE A 146 6.61 16.07 -4.98
N PRO A 147 7.18 16.05 -6.19
CA PRO A 147 6.49 15.55 -7.38
C PRO A 147 6.23 14.03 -7.30
N GLU A 148 7.00 13.28 -6.51
CA GLU A 148 6.75 11.86 -6.21
C GLU A 148 5.47 11.64 -5.37
N GLY A 149 5.10 12.63 -4.57
CA GLY A 149 3.95 12.58 -3.65
C GLY A 149 4.12 11.65 -2.45
N THR A 150 5.25 10.95 -2.31
CA THR A 150 5.55 10.06 -1.18
C THR A 150 7.05 10.02 -0.93
N ARG A 151 7.47 9.57 0.27
CA ARG A 151 8.89 9.34 0.56
C ARG A 151 9.39 8.09 -0.15
N SER A 152 10.56 8.19 -0.76
CA SER A 152 11.38 7.09 -1.24
C SER A 152 11.81 6.18 -0.07
N PRO A 153 11.71 4.85 -0.21
CA PRO A 153 12.14 3.91 0.82
C PRO A 153 13.66 3.69 0.84
N ASP A 154 14.33 3.86 -0.31
CA ASP A 154 15.72 3.47 -0.55
C ASP A 154 16.64 4.65 -0.93
N GLY A 155 16.08 5.86 -1.02
CA GLY A 155 16.81 7.05 -1.43
C GLY A 155 16.81 7.29 -2.94
N ARG A 156 16.29 6.38 -3.76
CA ARG A 156 16.20 6.58 -5.21
C ARG A 156 15.07 7.54 -5.57
N LEU A 157 15.23 8.25 -6.69
CA LEU A 157 14.23 9.18 -7.21
C LEU A 157 13.06 8.40 -7.83
N GLY A 158 11.91 8.42 -7.17
CA GLY A 158 10.69 7.74 -7.59
C GLY A 158 9.99 8.37 -8.79
N GLN A 159 8.86 7.79 -9.19
CA GLN A 159 8.05 8.27 -10.31
C GLN A 159 7.35 9.59 -9.96
N PHE A 160 7.38 10.55 -10.88
CA PHE A 160 6.71 11.84 -10.72
C PHE A 160 5.22 11.76 -11.06
N LYS A 161 4.40 12.51 -10.32
CA LYS A 161 2.98 12.71 -10.57
C LYS A 161 2.76 14.00 -11.37
N LYS A 162 1.86 13.94 -12.36
CA LYS A 162 1.55 15.07 -13.28
C LYS A 162 1.00 16.33 -12.58
N GLY A 163 0.39 16.20 -11.39
CA GLY A 163 -0.34 17.29 -10.73
C GLY A 163 0.49 18.56 -10.49
N GLY A 164 1.73 18.42 -10.00
CA GLY A 164 2.62 19.57 -9.76
C GLY A 164 3.02 20.30 -11.05
N PHE A 165 3.19 19.57 -12.14
CA PHE A 165 3.55 20.12 -13.46
C PHE A 165 2.35 20.84 -14.09
N SER A 166 1.16 20.27 -13.97
CA SER A 166 -0.09 20.94 -14.38
C SER A 166 -0.30 22.27 -13.65
N LEU A 167 0.06 22.33 -12.37
CA LEU A 167 0.02 23.56 -11.58
C LEU A 167 1.02 24.59 -12.10
N ALA A 168 2.24 24.16 -12.38
CA ALA A 168 3.28 25.05 -12.88
C ALA A 168 2.91 25.68 -14.22
N ILE A 169 2.40 24.89 -15.16
CA ILE A 169 1.89 25.40 -16.44
C ILE A 169 0.69 26.33 -16.22
N LYS A 170 -0.21 26.00 -15.29
CA LYS A 170 -1.40 26.83 -15.02
C LYS A 170 -1.05 28.16 -14.35
N SER A 171 -0.03 28.19 -13.49
CA SER A 171 0.43 29.41 -12.83
C SER A 171 1.37 30.23 -13.71
N GLY A 172 2.04 29.62 -14.69
CA GLY A 172 3.04 30.25 -15.53
C GLY A 172 4.36 30.51 -14.80
N CYS A 173 4.62 29.81 -13.69
CA CYS A 173 5.83 30.03 -12.88
C CYS A 173 6.87 28.96 -13.16
N ASP A 174 8.11 29.41 -13.30
CA ASP A 174 9.27 28.55 -13.53
C ASP A 174 9.48 27.53 -12.40
N ILE A 175 10.02 26.38 -12.78
CA ILE A 175 10.32 25.28 -11.86
C ILE A 175 11.79 25.35 -11.45
N VAL A 176 12.06 25.35 -10.15
CA VAL A 176 13.41 25.18 -9.61
C VAL A 176 13.56 23.74 -9.11
N PRO A 177 14.36 22.90 -9.80
CA PRO A 177 14.64 21.55 -9.33
C PRO A 177 15.56 21.62 -8.11
N VAL A 178 15.21 20.91 -7.05
CA VAL A 178 16.00 20.78 -5.82
C VAL A 178 16.19 19.30 -5.55
N ALA A 179 17.41 18.89 -5.22
CA ALA A 179 17.75 17.51 -4.93
C ALA A 179 18.25 17.36 -3.49
N ILE A 180 17.71 16.38 -2.79
CA ILE A 180 18.14 15.96 -1.47
C ILE A 180 18.75 14.56 -1.60
N SER A 181 19.96 14.37 -1.06
CA SER A 181 20.65 13.08 -1.11
C SER A 181 21.05 12.63 0.28
N ASP A 182 20.87 11.33 0.57
CA ASP A 182 21.20 10.63 1.83
C ASP A 182 20.33 10.92 3.05
N SER A 183 19.27 11.74 2.93
CA SER A 183 18.42 12.03 4.09
C SER A 183 17.65 10.80 4.57
N TYR A 184 17.37 9.81 3.70
CA TYR A 184 16.75 8.53 4.05
C TYR A 184 17.53 7.78 5.14
N ARG A 185 18.85 7.97 5.22
CA ARG A 185 19.72 7.35 6.24
C ARG A 185 19.49 7.92 7.65
N ILE A 186 18.96 9.14 7.76
CA ILE A 186 18.72 9.83 9.03
C ILE A 186 17.50 9.25 9.73
N ALA A 187 16.38 9.15 9.01
CA ALA A 187 15.15 8.55 9.50
C ALA A 187 14.44 7.88 8.31
N PRO A 188 14.69 6.57 8.09
CA PRO A 188 14.06 5.81 7.02
C PRO A 188 12.53 5.83 7.15
N LYS A 189 11.83 5.69 6.03
CA LYS A 189 10.36 5.67 5.99
C LYS A 189 9.81 4.57 6.91
N GLY A 190 8.95 4.94 7.85
CA GLY A 190 8.37 4.01 8.83
C GLY A 190 9.24 3.78 10.07
N SER A 191 10.49 4.26 10.08
CA SER A 191 11.32 4.24 11.27
C SER A 191 11.01 5.43 12.17
N LEU A 192 10.91 5.16 13.47
CA LEU A 192 10.84 6.18 14.52
C LEU A 192 12.25 6.57 15.02
N ARG A 193 13.29 5.80 14.65
CA ARG A 193 14.66 6.02 15.12
C ARG A 193 15.36 7.10 14.32
N ILE A 194 15.73 8.19 15.00
CA ILE A 194 16.49 9.30 14.43
C ILE A 194 17.99 9.03 14.60
N ARG A 195 18.71 8.90 13.48
CA ARG A 195 20.17 8.77 13.44
C ARG A 195 20.81 10.15 13.30
N LYS A 196 21.94 10.36 13.98
CA LYS A 196 22.80 11.52 13.71
C LYS A 196 23.41 11.35 12.32
N GLY A 197 23.75 12.44 11.65
CA GLY A 197 24.41 12.33 10.37
C GLY A 197 24.42 13.62 9.57
N SER A 198 24.67 13.48 8.29
CA SER A 198 24.64 14.60 7.36
C SER A 198 24.10 14.17 6.02
N PHE A 199 23.41 15.09 5.34
CA PHE A 199 22.89 14.89 4.00
C PHE A 199 23.02 16.20 3.21
N SER A 200 22.83 16.16 1.89
CA SER A 200 22.93 17.33 1.03
C SER A 200 21.57 17.81 0.54
N LEU A 201 21.52 19.10 0.22
CA LEU A 201 20.45 19.80 -0.47
C LEU A 201 21.12 20.61 -1.58
N SER A 202 20.80 20.32 -2.83
CA SER A 202 21.39 20.94 -4.00
C SER A 202 20.32 21.57 -4.87
N ILE A 203 20.50 22.83 -5.24
CA ILE A 203 19.50 23.65 -5.92
C ILE A 203 19.98 23.85 -7.36
N GLY A 204 19.18 23.39 -8.32
CA GLY A 204 19.45 23.55 -9.74
C GLY A 204 19.01 24.91 -10.30
N LYS A 205 19.33 25.15 -11.57
CA LYS A 205 18.89 26.34 -12.30
C LYS A 205 17.38 26.32 -12.56
N PRO A 206 16.69 27.47 -12.54
CA PRO A 206 15.28 27.55 -12.94
C PRO A 206 15.06 27.04 -14.36
N ILE A 207 14.01 26.25 -14.55
CA ILE A 207 13.54 25.76 -15.84
C ILE A 207 12.35 26.62 -16.25
N SER A 208 12.53 27.35 -17.35
CA SER A 208 11.49 28.26 -17.86
C SER A 208 10.28 27.51 -18.40
N LEU A 209 9.09 27.98 -18.07
CA LEU A 209 7.84 27.42 -18.61
C LEU A 209 7.30 28.11 -19.86
N ALA A 210 7.99 29.13 -20.40
CA ALA A 210 7.51 29.92 -21.54
C ALA A 210 7.07 29.08 -22.75
N ASN A 211 7.74 27.96 -23.00
CA ASN A 211 7.49 27.09 -24.15
C ASN A 211 6.69 25.81 -23.82
N TYR A 212 6.18 25.69 -22.59
CA TYR A 212 5.50 24.48 -22.13
C TYR A 212 3.97 24.65 -22.08
N THR A 213 3.27 23.69 -22.69
CA THR A 213 1.82 23.57 -22.61
C THR A 213 1.40 22.25 -21.96
N LYS A 214 0.11 22.06 -21.69
CA LYS A 214 -0.43 20.80 -21.14
C LYS A 214 -0.04 19.57 -21.98
N ARG A 215 0.17 19.73 -23.29
CA ARG A 215 0.57 18.63 -24.20
C ARG A 215 2.00 18.17 -23.95
N ASN A 216 2.86 19.06 -23.44
CA ASN A 216 4.29 18.82 -23.26
C ASN A 216 4.67 18.52 -21.79
N ILE A 217 3.69 18.16 -20.95
CA ILE A 217 3.94 17.79 -19.55
C ILE A 217 4.94 16.63 -19.43
N PRO A 218 4.86 15.53 -20.23
CA PRO A 218 5.83 14.45 -20.14
C PRO A 218 7.27 14.93 -20.32
N GLN A 219 7.53 15.74 -21.35
CA GLN A 219 8.87 16.29 -21.62
C GLN A 219 9.37 17.18 -20.48
N LEU A 220 8.49 18.01 -19.92
CA LEU A 220 8.83 18.84 -18.74
C LEU A 220 9.15 17.97 -17.52
N MET A 221 8.41 16.88 -17.32
CA MET A 221 8.66 15.93 -16.22
C MET A 221 10.03 15.28 -16.36
N ASP A 222 10.40 14.87 -17.57
CA ASP A 222 11.69 14.27 -17.86
C ASP A 222 12.81 15.30 -17.66
N GLN A 223 12.67 16.52 -18.18
CA GLN A 223 13.66 17.58 -17.99
C GLN A 223 13.90 17.92 -16.50
N VAL A 224 12.83 18.03 -15.71
CA VAL A 224 12.94 18.27 -14.27
C VAL A 224 13.57 17.07 -13.56
N ARG A 225 13.24 15.84 -13.97
CA ARG A 225 13.82 14.61 -13.43
C ARG A 225 15.32 14.57 -13.67
N ASP A 226 15.76 14.81 -14.90
CA ASP A 226 17.17 14.80 -15.28
C ASP A 226 17.96 15.89 -14.55
N ALA A 227 17.37 17.09 -14.43
CA ALA A 227 17.97 18.17 -13.65
C ALA A 227 18.15 17.77 -12.18
N MET A 228 17.15 17.13 -11.56
CA MET A 228 17.24 16.64 -10.18
C MET A 228 18.28 15.52 -10.04
N LEU A 229 18.32 14.55 -10.96
CA LEU A 229 19.32 13.49 -10.95
C LEU A 229 20.75 14.05 -11.05
N SER A 230 20.98 15.02 -11.94
CA SER A 230 22.28 15.70 -12.06
C SER A 230 22.69 16.40 -10.75
N GLN A 231 21.74 17.00 -10.02
CA GLN A 231 22.04 17.59 -8.70
C GLN A 231 22.32 16.53 -7.61
N MET A 232 21.67 15.37 -7.69
CA MET A 232 21.94 14.23 -6.79
C MET A 232 23.36 13.67 -7.03
N GLU A 233 23.78 13.55 -8.29
CA GLU A 233 25.12 13.08 -8.65
C GLU A 233 26.22 14.05 -8.19
N LYS A 234 26.05 15.36 -8.45
CA LYS A 234 26.98 16.41 -7.99
C LYS A 234 27.16 16.42 -6.48
N SER A 235 26.09 16.14 -5.75
CA SER A 235 26.10 16.01 -4.28
C SER A 235 26.95 14.83 -3.78
N GLY A 236 27.07 13.76 -4.57
CA GLY A 236 27.96 12.63 -4.29
C GLY A 236 29.44 12.95 -4.51
N ALA A 237 29.75 13.93 -5.36
CA ALA A 237 31.11 14.32 -5.74
C ALA A 237 31.73 15.44 -4.89
N THR A 238 30.94 16.19 -4.10
CA THR A 238 31.46 17.37 -3.40
C THR A 238 31.86 17.06 -1.94
N VAL A 239 33.15 16.78 -1.73
CA VAL A 239 33.78 16.79 -0.40
C VAL A 239 34.00 18.25 0.03
N GLY A 240 33.25 18.68 1.04
CA GLY A 240 33.66 19.75 1.95
C GLY A 240 33.22 21.19 1.63
N MET A 241 32.25 21.69 2.40
CA MET A 241 32.33 23.06 2.95
C MET A 241 31.58 23.12 4.28
N ARG A 242 32.27 23.62 5.32
CA ARG A 242 31.77 23.77 6.69
C ARG A 242 31.13 25.14 6.84
N ALA A 243 29.85 25.20 7.21
CA ALA A 243 29.29 26.40 7.83
C ALA A 243 29.49 26.32 9.35
N ASN A 244 30.45 27.07 9.88
CA ASN A 244 30.65 27.25 11.31
C ASN A 244 29.66 28.31 11.82
N ALA A 245 28.94 27.99 12.89
CA ALA A 245 28.24 28.99 13.70
C ALA A 245 28.41 28.64 15.18
N ASN A 246 29.43 29.25 15.78
CA ASN A 246 29.61 29.35 17.23
C ASN A 246 28.47 30.18 17.82
N PHE A 247 27.78 29.66 18.83
CA PHE A 247 27.21 30.52 19.88
C PHE A 247 26.94 29.73 21.17
N LYS A 248 27.08 30.44 22.29
CA LYS A 248 27.19 29.98 23.68
C LYS A 248 25.90 29.40 24.25
N LYS A 249 26.09 28.55 25.27
CA LYS A 249 25.07 27.92 26.13
C LYS A 249 24.01 28.94 26.58
N VAL A 250 22.73 28.60 26.44
CA VAL A 250 21.64 29.16 27.23
C VAL A 250 20.84 28.00 27.83
N GLY A 251 20.57 28.16 29.12
CA GLY A 251 20.18 27.12 30.05
C GLY A 251 18.79 26.53 29.86
N MET A 252 18.69 25.36 30.49
CA MET A 252 17.51 24.55 30.77
C MET A 252 16.62 25.27 31.79
N ILE A 253 15.34 25.51 31.45
CA ILE A 253 14.26 25.67 32.43
C ILE A 253 13.05 24.85 31.94
N LEU A 254 12.53 24.04 32.87
CA LEU A 254 11.40 23.12 32.75
C LEU A 254 10.09 23.83 32.39
N VAL A 255 9.23 23.13 31.63
CA VAL A 255 7.84 22.91 32.04
C VAL A 255 7.48 21.44 31.77
N ILE A 256 7.40 20.67 32.85
CA ILE A 256 6.70 19.38 32.91
C ILE A 256 5.21 19.70 32.97
N THR A 257 4.47 19.43 31.90
CA THR A 257 3.08 18.95 31.88
C THR A 257 2.56 18.94 30.45
N SER A 258 2.82 17.87 29.72
CA SER A 258 2.00 17.42 28.58
C SER A 258 2.47 16.05 28.10
N LEU A 259 2.72 15.14 29.07
CA LEU A 259 2.97 13.72 28.82
C LEU A 259 1.69 12.96 28.39
N LEU A 260 0.71 13.64 27.80
CA LEU A 260 -0.62 13.08 27.52
C LEU A 260 -1.16 13.33 26.11
N LEU A 261 -0.39 13.90 25.18
CA LEU A 261 -0.90 14.22 23.83
C LEU A 261 -0.02 13.73 22.66
N VAL A 262 0.91 12.81 22.90
CA VAL A 262 1.54 12.02 21.83
C VAL A 262 1.36 10.53 22.12
N MET A 263 0.12 10.14 22.41
CA MET A 263 -0.37 8.88 21.86
C MET A 263 -0.53 9.11 20.36
N PRO A 264 -0.13 8.18 19.47
CA PRO A 264 -0.65 8.21 18.11
C PRO A 264 -2.15 8.05 18.25
N GLY A 265 -2.88 9.17 18.26
CA GLY A 265 -4.30 9.17 18.05
C GLY A 265 -4.50 8.38 16.77
N SER A 266 -5.10 7.20 16.91
CA SER A 266 -5.72 6.47 15.84
C SER A 266 -6.56 7.48 15.08
N SER A 267 -6.04 7.96 13.95
CA SER A 267 -6.89 8.56 12.95
C SER A 267 -7.85 7.46 12.57
N SER A 268 -9.05 7.47 13.13
CA SER A 268 -10.21 6.91 12.46
C SER A 268 -10.47 7.79 11.24
N GLY A 269 -9.51 7.79 10.29
CA GLY A 269 -9.87 7.99 8.91
C GLY A 269 -10.92 6.92 8.63
N TYR A 270 -12.04 7.32 8.04
CA TYR A 270 -13.17 6.44 7.77
C TYR A 270 -12.66 5.10 7.23
N LEU A 271 -12.70 4.08 8.09
CA LEU A 271 -12.37 2.73 7.71
C LEU A 271 -13.64 2.21 7.05
N MET A 272 -13.52 1.93 5.75
CA MET A 272 -14.61 1.34 4.99
C MET A 272 -15.09 0.09 5.75
N PRO A 273 -16.37 0.01 6.14
CA PRO A 273 -16.90 -1.17 6.80
C PRO A 273 -16.58 -2.41 5.97
N VAL A 274 -16.27 -3.52 6.64
CA VAL A 274 -15.84 -4.77 5.97
C VAL A 274 -16.81 -5.18 4.86
N GLY A 275 -18.12 -5.05 5.06
CA GLY A 275 -19.13 -5.36 4.04
C GLY A 275 -18.97 -4.52 2.76
N GLN A 276 -18.73 -3.21 2.88
CA GLN A 276 -18.50 -2.34 1.73
C GLN A 276 -17.17 -2.65 1.03
N LEU A 277 -16.14 -3.01 1.80
CA LEU A 277 -14.84 -3.39 1.27
C LEU A 277 -14.93 -4.69 0.47
N ILE A 278 -15.65 -5.68 0.99
CA ILE A 278 -15.94 -6.94 0.30
C ILE A 278 -16.80 -6.70 -0.94
N ASP A 279 -17.77 -5.79 -0.90
CA ASP A 279 -18.56 -5.41 -2.08
C ASP A 279 -17.67 -4.81 -3.20
N LYS A 280 -16.73 -3.93 -2.84
CA LYS A 280 -15.75 -3.35 -3.78
C LYS A 280 -14.81 -4.41 -4.34
N MET A 281 -14.31 -5.32 -3.50
CA MET A 281 -13.45 -6.42 -3.90
C MET A 281 -14.15 -7.37 -4.87
N ARG A 282 -15.35 -7.84 -4.50
CA ARG A 282 -16.19 -8.72 -5.31
C ARG A 282 -16.50 -8.11 -6.68
N ALA A 283 -16.77 -6.81 -6.75
CA ALA A 283 -17.02 -6.11 -8.01
C ALA A 283 -15.84 -6.15 -8.99
N ARG A 284 -14.62 -6.50 -8.55
CA ARG A 284 -13.46 -6.73 -9.43
C ARG A 284 -13.46 -8.13 -10.06
N PHE A 285 -14.25 -9.06 -9.52
CA PHE A 285 -14.33 -10.47 -9.92
C PHE A 285 -15.69 -10.91 -10.45
N SER A 286 -16.72 -10.05 -10.35
CA SER A 286 -18.14 -10.43 -10.29
C SER A 286 -18.73 -11.15 -11.51
N SER A 287 -17.97 -11.32 -12.60
CA SER A 287 -18.42 -12.02 -13.80
C SER A 287 -18.04 -13.50 -13.87
N PHE A 288 -17.24 -14.02 -12.93
CA PHE A 288 -16.78 -15.41 -12.99
C PHE A 288 -17.81 -16.38 -12.39
N LYS A 289 -18.63 -17.01 -13.24
CA LYS A 289 -19.48 -18.16 -12.85
C LYS A 289 -18.70 -19.46 -12.88
N THR A 290 -17.92 -19.64 -13.94
CA THR A 290 -17.01 -20.78 -14.12
C THR A 290 -15.66 -20.29 -14.62
N LEU A 291 -14.57 -20.93 -14.21
CA LEU A 291 -13.23 -20.72 -14.76
C LEU A 291 -12.61 -22.06 -15.11
N ILE A 292 -11.86 -22.11 -16.19
CA ILE A 292 -10.90 -23.19 -16.47
C ILE A 292 -9.53 -22.54 -16.53
N ILE A 293 -8.62 -23.00 -15.68
CA ILE A 293 -7.28 -22.44 -15.52
C ILE A 293 -6.30 -23.54 -15.92
N ASN A 294 -5.41 -23.24 -16.86
CA ASN A 294 -4.21 -24.05 -17.06
C ASN A 294 -3.06 -23.30 -16.38
N GLN A 295 -2.29 -23.99 -15.56
CA GLN A 295 -1.23 -23.39 -14.76
C GLN A 295 -0.07 -24.37 -14.55
N SER A 296 1.13 -23.86 -14.30
CA SER A 296 2.24 -24.66 -13.76
C SER A 296 2.31 -24.50 -12.24
N THR A 297 2.51 -25.60 -11.53
CA THR A 297 2.69 -25.64 -10.08
C THR A 297 4.14 -25.95 -9.78
N HIS A 298 4.79 -25.07 -9.00
CA HIS A 298 6.17 -25.19 -8.56
C HIS A 298 6.18 -25.43 -7.06
N VAL A 299 6.68 -26.58 -6.63
CA VAL A 299 6.85 -26.92 -5.21
C VAL A 299 8.25 -26.49 -4.78
N LEU A 300 8.35 -25.76 -3.67
CA LEU A 300 9.60 -25.23 -3.13
C LEU A 300 10.03 -25.99 -1.88
N ASP A 301 11.34 -26.23 -1.76
CA ASP A 301 11.94 -26.79 -0.54
C ASP A 301 11.88 -25.76 0.61
N PRO A 302 11.39 -26.12 1.81
CA PRO A 302 11.41 -25.26 2.98
C PRO A 302 12.80 -24.73 3.40
N GLN A 303 13.89 -25.45 3.13
CA GLN A 303 15.24 -25.09 3.58
C GLN A 303 15.98 -24.18 2.59
N ASP A 304 15.89 -24.48 1.29
CA ASP A 304 16.71 -23.82 0.26
C ASP A 304 15.91 -22.90 -0.67
N GLN A 305 14.57 -22.87 -0.58
CA GLN A 305 13.67 -22.17 -1.52
C GLN A 305 13.86 -22.54 -3.00
N GLU A 306 14.54 -23.65 -3.27
CA GLU A 306 14.73 -24.19 -4.61
C GLU A 306 13.47 -24.94 -5.07
N THR A 307 13.21 -24.93 -6.38
CA THR A 307 12.06 -25.63 -6.96
C THR A 307 12.38 -27.11 -7.05
N THR A 308 11.67 -27.94 -6.28
CA THR A 308 11.91 -29.39 -6.23
C THR A 308 11.04 -30.16 -7.22
N MET A 309 9.86 -29.64 -7.58
CA MET A 309 8.94 -30.28 -8.54
C MET A 309 8.14 -29.25 -9.34
N VAL A 310 7.97 -29.49 -10.64
CA VAL A 310 7.13 -28.72 -11.55
C VAL A 310 6.17 -29.64 -12.30
N PHE A 311 4.89 -29.27 -12.35
CA PHE A 311 3.91 -29.95 -13.20
C PHE A 311 2.85 -28.97 -13.73
N GLU A 312 2.28 -29.28 -14.89
CA GLU A 312 1.12 -28.55 -15.40
C GLU A 312 -0.16 -29.13 -14.80
N GLU A 313 -1.07 -28.27 -14.34
CA GLU A 313 -2.39 -28.66 -13.90
C GLU A 313 -3.47 -27.86 -14.62
N LYS A 314 -4.60 -28.52 -14.84
CA LYS A 314 -5.84 -27.90 -15.30
C LYS A 314 -6.86 -27.92 -14.18
N THR A 315 -7.32 -26.74 -13.81
CA THR A 315 -8.28 -26.55 -12.73
C THR A 315 -9.58 -26.00 -13.27
N TRP A 316 -10.67 -26.70 -13.00
CA TRP A 316 -12.05 -26.26 -13.25
C TRP A 316 -12.64 -25.70 -11.97
N LEU A 317 -13.14 -24.47 -12.02
CA LEU A 317 -13.78 -23.77 -10.90
C LEU A 317 -15.21 -23.42 -11.24
N LYS A 318 -16.13 -23.55 -10.27
CA LYS A 318 -17.53 -23.11 -10.37
C LYS A 318 -17.97 -22.40 -9.09
N SER A 319 -18.55 -21.22 -9.26
CA SER A 319 -19.10 -20.44 -8.14
C SER A 319 -20.42 -21.03 -7.64
N PRO A 320 -20.67 -21.10 -6.31
CA PRO A 320 -19.76 -20.77 -5.22
C PRO A 320 -18.93 -22.00 -4.77
N GLY A 321 -17.61 -21.93 -4.91
CA GLY A 321 -16.68 -22.78 -4.16
C GLY A 321 -16.53 -24.24 -4.59
N TYR A 322 -16.89 -24.60 -5.82
CA TYR A 322 -16.60 -25.90 -6.39
C TYR A 322 -15.32 -25.85 -7.22
N SER A 323 -14.45 -26.85 -7.07
CA SER A 323 -13.22 -26.97 -7.85
C SER A 323 -12.87 -28.43 -8.12
N ARG A 324 -12.23 -28.67 -9.27
CA ARG A 324 -11.59 -29.94 -9.63
C ARG A 324 -10.28 -29.64 -10.34
N SER A 325 -9.23 -30.40 -10.06
CA SER A 325 -7.94 -30.29 -10.75
C SER A 325 -7.49 -31.63 -11.33
N GLU A 326 -6.78 -31.57 -12.45
CA GLU A 326 -6.18 -32.71 -13.15
C GLU A 326 -4.76 -32.34 -13.58
N ILE A 327 -3.79 -33.23 -13.35
CA ILE A 327 -2.40 -33.03 -13.75
C ILE A 327 -2.24 -33.42 -15.22
N ILE A 328 -1.69 -32.51 -16.01
CA ILE A 328 -1.40 -32.68 -17.43
C ILE A 328 0.09 -33.07 -17.53
N GLY A 329 0.37 -34.31 -17.90
CA GLY A 329 1.73 -34.83 -18.04
C GLY A 329 2.34 -35.40 -16.75
N ARG A 330 3.63 -35.76 -16.83
CA ARG A 330 4.40 -36.31 -15.71
C ARG A 330 5.14 -35.19 -14.97
N PRO A 331 5.08 -35.10 -13.63
CA PRO A 331 5.85 -34.12 -12.87
C PRO A 331 7.34 -34.29 -13.12
N GLU A 332 8.02 -33.19 -13.42
CA GLU A 332 9.47 -33.12 -13.50
C GLU A 332 10.01 -32.60 -12.17
N SER A 333 10.81 -33.39 -11.46
CA SER A 333 11.64 -32.86 -10.38
C SER A 333 12.80 -32.10 -10.99
N LEU A 334 13.16 -30.95 -10.43
CA LEU A 334 14.30 -30.15 -10.89
C LEU A 334 15.45 -30.23 -9.89
N ASP A 335 16.68 -30.30 -10.36
CA ASP A 335 17.88 -30.14 -9.53
C ASP A 335 18.25 -28.66 -9.34
N LYS A 336 19.33 -28.40 -8.59
CA LYS A 336 19.80 -27.04 -8.27
C LYS A 336 20.14 -26.21 -9.52
N ASP A 337 20.44 -26.85 -10.64
CA ASP A 337 20.82 -26.24 -11.91
C ASP A 337 19.63 -26.13 -12.89
N GLY A 338 18.43 -26.56 -12.47
CA GLY A 338 17.20 -26.51 -13.27
C GLY A 338 17.09 -27.64 -14.31
N ALA A 339 17.87 -28.71 -14.17
CA ALA A 339 17.75 -29.91 -15.00
C ALA A 339 16.83 -30.96 -14.33
N PRO A 340 16.23 -31.90 -15.11
CA PRO A 340 15.38 -32.94 -14.55
C PRO A 340 16.13 -33.83 -13.54
N ALA A 341 15.81 -33.69 -12.26
CA ALA A 341 16.31 -34.54 -11.18
C ALA A 341 15.65 -35.93 -11.24
N SER A 342 16.40 -36.96 -10.83
CA SER A 342 15.82 -38.28 -10.59
C SER A 342 14.97 -38.26 -9.31
N PRO A 343 13.77 -38.85 -9.28
CA PRO A 343 12.89 -38.79 -8.13
C PRO A 343 13.54 -39.43 -6.89
N PRO A 344 13.40 -38.82 -5.69
CA PRO A 344 13.95 -39.39 -4.47
C PRO A 344 13.29 -40.75 -4.15
N PRO A 345 14.04 -41.73 -3.60
CA PRO A 345 13.51 -43.05 -3.30
C PRO A 345 12.35 -42.97 -2.31
N GLY A 346 11.16 -43.44 -2.71
CA GLY A 346 9.99 -43.58 -1.84
C GLY A 346 8.93 -42.48 -1.95
N GLU A 347 9.15 -41.40 -2.71
CA GLU A 347 8.11 -40.39 -2.95
C GLU A 347 7.19 -40.77 -4.13
N PRO A 348 5.85 -40.82 -3.94
CA PRO A 348 4.92 -41.09 -5.03
C PRO A 348 4.81 -39.87 -5.96
N VAL A 349 5.37 -39.98 -7.17
CA VAL A 349 5.17 -39.00 -8.24
C VAL A 349 3.74 -39.16 -8.79
N PRO A 350 2.90 -38.11 -8.80
CA PRO A 350 1.58 -38.15 -9.42
C PRO A 350 1.64 -38.66 -10.87
N ARG A 351 0.72 -39.57 -11.25
CA ARG A 351 0.65 -40.10 -12.62
C ARG A 351 -0.13 -39.15 -13.52
N GLU A 352 0.23 -39.12 -14.80
CA GLU A 352 -0.51 -38.39 -15.83
C GLU A 352 -1.99 -38.83 -15.86
N GLY A 353 -2.92 -37.87 -15.91
CA GLY A 353 -4.37 -38.14 -15.86
C GLY A 353 -4.92 -38.49 -14.48
N GLN A 354 -4.11 -38.43 -13.42
CA GLN A 354 -4.59 -38.57 -12.06
C GLN A 354 -5.42 -37.34 -11.67
N VAL A 355 -6.69 -37.55 -11.30
CA VAL A 355 -7.53 -36.51 -10.71
C VAL A 355 -6.95 -36.21 -9.33
N ALA A 356 -6.25 -35.09 -9.23
CA ALA A 356 -5.50 -34.76 -8.02
C ALA A 356 -6.43 -34.37 -6.85
N TYR A 357 -7.62 -33.83 -7.12
CA TYR A 357 -8.55 -33.35 -6.09
C TYR A 357 -10.02 -33.47 -6.52
N GLU A 358 -10.79 -34.34 -5.84
CA GLU A 358 -12.27 -34.32 -5.81
C GLU A 358 -12.69 -33.84 -4.41
N ALA A 359 -13.17 -32.60 -4.28
CA ALA A 359 -13.79 -32.16 -3.03
C ALA A 359 -15.06 -31.35 -3.32
N ALA A 360 -16.21 -32.00 -3.15
CA ALA A 360 -17.33 -31.31 -2.52
C ALA A 360 -17.21 -31.58 -1.02
N VAL A 361 -16.77 -30.56 -0.28
CA VAL A 361 -16.72 -30.44 1.18
C VAL A 361 -16.57 -31.80 1.90
N GLY A 362 -15.37 -32.35 1.87
CA GLY A 362 -15.04 -33.50 2.71
C GLY A 362 -13.98 -34.43 2.11
N GLN A 363 -12.78 -34.35 2.67
CA GLN A 363 -11.61 -35.24 2.49
C GLN A 363 -10.58 -34.79 1.43
N GLY A 364 -9.34 -34.51 1.90
CA GLY A 364 -8.14 -34.26 1.09
C GLY A 364 -7.36 -33.01 1.50
N ASN A 365 -6.19 -33.18 2.14
CA ASN A 365 -5.23 -32.15 2.56
C ASN A 365 -4.48 -31.55 1.35
N ASN A 366 -4.83 -30.35 0.88
CA ASN A 366 -3.93 -29.24 0.46
C ASN A 366 -4.87 -28.09 0.11
N ASP A 367 -4.99 -27.13 1.02
CA ASP A 367 -6.18 -26.29 1.12
C ASP A 367 -6.23 -25.19 0.05
N THR A 368 -7.01 -25.41 -1.00
CA THR A 368 -7.32 -24.43 -2.06
C THR A 368 -8.38 -23.41 -1.64
N ALA A 369 -8.65 -23.24 -0.33
CA ALA A 369 -9.69 -22.36 0.19
C ALA A 369 -9.61 -20.93 -0.38
N PHE A 370 -8.41 -20.42 -0.66
CA PHE A 370 -8.25 -19.11 -1.31
C PHE A 370 -8.94 -19.01 -2.68
N ARG A 371 -9.10 -20.12 -3.42
CA ARG A 371 -9.83 -20.12 -4.71
C ARG A 371 -11.32 -19.83 -4.50
N ARG A 372 -11.89 -20.18 -3.34
CA ARG A 372 -13.28 -19.82 -2.97
C ARG A 372 -13.43 -18.31 -2.78
N LEU A 373 -12.42 -17.64 -2.23
CA LEU A 373 -12.39 -16.18 -2.10
C LEU A 373 -12.46 -15.49 -3.46
N LEU A 374 -11.71 -16.01 -4.44
CA LEU A 374 -11.67 -15.46 -5.81
C LEU A 374 -12.95 -15.76 -6.62
N MET A 375 -13.61 -16.89 -6.34
CA MET A 375 -14.79 -17.34 -7.08
C MET A 375 -16.13 -16.95 -6.45
N ALA A 376 -16.14 -16.37 -5.25
CA ALA A 376 -17.38 -16.05 -4.56
C ALA A 376 -18.06 -14.82 -5.19
N ASN A 377 -19.34 -14.96 -5.53
CA ASN A 377 -20.13 -13.93 -6.22
C ASN A 377 -21.12 -13.18 -5.29
N ASN A 378 -21.16 -13.55 -4.01
CA ASN A 378 -22.04 -12.96 -2.99
C ASN A 378 -21.20 -12.50 -1.78
N ARG A 379 -21.47 -11.27 -1.30
CA ARG A 379 -20.86 -10.68 -0.10
C ARG A 379 -21.00 -11.58 1.13
N ASP A 380 -22.20 -12.09 1.39
CA ASP A 380 -22.48 -12.83 2.62
C ASP A 380 -21.74 -14.18 2.63
N THR A 381 -21.58 -14.78 1.45
CA THR A 381 -20.74 -15.98 1.26
C THR A 381 -19.27 -15.70 1.55
N ILE A 382 -18.73 -14.57 1.05
CA ILE A 382 -17.33 -14.18 1.33
C ILE A 382 -17.13 -13.92 2.82
N MET A 383 -18.03 -13.15 3.43
CA MET A 383 -17.98 -12.82 4.86
C MET A 383 -18.04 -14.08 5.71
N THR A 384 -18.98 -14.98 5.43
CA THR A 384 -19.11 -16.26 6.15
C THR A 384 -17.85 -17.11 5.98
N PHE A 385 -17.30 -17.17 4.77
CA PHE A 385 -16.07 -17.89 4.49
C PHE A 385 -14.88 -17.30 5.27
N LEU A 386 -14.70 -15.98 5.27
CA LEU A 386 -13.62 -15.33 6.02
C LEU A 386 -13.74 -15.56 7.54
N ALA A 387 -14.95 -15.52 8.09
CA ALA A 387 -15.19 -15.84 9.50
C ALA A 387 -14.85 -17.31 9.82
N GLN A 388 -15.25 -18.25 8.96
CA GLN A 388 -14.89 -19.67 9.11
C GLN A 388 -13.38 -19.92 9.07
N MET A 389 -12.65 -19.08 8.34
CA MET A 389 -11.20 -19.11 8.21
C MET A 389 -10.47 -18.39 9.38
N GLY A 390 -11.21 -17.94 10.40
CA GLY A 390 -10.67 -17.30 11.60
C GLY A 390 -10.41 -15.80 11.48
N VAL A 391 -10.81 -15.15 10.37
CA VAL A 391 -10.60 -13.71 10.18
C VAL A 391 -11.60 -12.90 11.02
N ASN A 392 -11.08 -12.07 11.92
CA ASN A 392 -11.90 -11.13 12.68
C ASN A 392 -12.45 -10.01 11.79
N LEU A 393 -13.76 -10.07 11.48
CA LEU A 393 -14.42 -9.15 10.56
C LEU A 393 -14.73 -7.77 11.16
N GLU A 394 -14.65 -7.63 12.49
CA GLU A 394 -14.82 -6.34 13.17
C GLU A 394 -13.53 -5.50 13.14
N SER A 395 -12.39 -6.17 12.98
CA SER A 395 -11.07 -5.56 12.97
C SER A 395 -10.69 -5.14 11.55
N VAL A 396 -10.94 -3.86 11.21
CA VAL A 396 -10.49 -3.26 9.94
C VAL A 396 -9.42 -2.21 10.21
N GLY A 397 -8.37 -2.16 9.40
CA GLY A 397 -7.31 -1.16 9.52
C GLY A 397 -6.55 -0.94 8.23
N PHE A 398 -5.65 0.04 8.21
CA PHE A 398 -4.67 0.16 7.13
C PHE A 398 -3.37 -0.57 7.49
N THR A 399 -2.74 -1.17 6.48
CA THR A 399 -1.40 -1.74 6.57
C THR A 399 -0.63 -1.49 5.27
N ARG A 400 0.63 -1.94 5.22
CA ARG A 400 1.41 -1.99 3.99
C ARG A 400 1.99 -3.38 3.77
N LEU A 401 1.97 -3.83 2.52
CA LEU A 401 2.65 -5.03 2.03
C LEU A 401 3.50 -4.59 0.83
N ASP A 402 4.81 -4.80 0.89
CA ASP A 402 5.77 -4.44 -0.18
C ASP A 402 5.61 -3.02 -0.74
N GLY A 403 5.38 -2.07 0.16
CA GLY A 403 5.20 -0.65 -0.17
C GLY A 403 3.79 -0.28 -0.65
N VAL A 404 2.93 -1.26 -0.97
CA VAL A 404 1.53 -1.07 -1.36
C VAL A 404 0.67 -0.85 -0.11
N VAL A 405 -0.22 0.16 -0.14
CA VAL A 405 -1.17 0.40 0.95
C VAL A 405 -2.36 -0.53 0.80
N ALA A 406 -2.71 -1.25 1.86
CA ALA A 406 -3.80 -2.20 1.88
C ALA A 406 -4.77 -1.95 3.04
N TYR A 407 -6.04 -2.21 2.83
CA TYR A 407 -6.98 -2.51 3.89
C TYR A 407 -6.63 -3.87 4.49
N ARG A 408 -6.56 -3.97 5.81
CA ARG A 408 -6.48 -5.21 6.57
C ARG A 408 -7.85 -5.48 7.15
N VAL A 409 -8.43 -6.64 6.83
CA VAL A 409 -9.56 -7.24 7.55
C VAL A 409 -8.98 -8.36 8.41
N GLY A 410 -9.23 -8.35 9.71
CA GLY A 410 -8.57 -9.21 10.70
C GLY A 410 -7.60 -8.45 11.60
N ASP A 411 -7.11 -9.13 12.63
CA ASP A 411 -6.27 -8.54 13.66
C ASP A 411 -4.83 -8.23 13.21
N LYS A 412 -4.15 -7.36 13.98
CA LYS A 412 -2.73 -7.03 13.76
C LYS A 412 -1.86 -8.16 14.31
N GLY A 413 -0.69 -8.37 13.72
CA GLY A 413 0.26 -9.40 14.16
C GLY A 413 0.40 -10.50 13.10
N PRO A 414 1.60 -11.05 12.87
CA PRO A 414 1.83 -12.08 11.86
C PRO A 414 0.97 -13.34 12.07
N GLU A 415 0.76 -13.75 13.32
CA GLU A 415 0.03 -14.94 13.78
C GLU A 415 -1.50 -14.90 13.64
N ASN A 416 -2.08 -13.76 13.25
CA ASN A 416 -3.53 -13.61 13.16
C ASN A 416 -4.05 -13.81 11.72
N PRO A 417 -5.14 -14.56 11.51
CA PRO A 417 -5.82 -14.61 10.22
C PRO A 417 -6.25 -13.23 9.74
N LYS A 418 -5.96 -12.92 8.47
CA LYS A 418 -6.25 -11.61 7.89
C LYS A 418 -6.30 -11.65 6.37
N LEU A 419 -7.12 -10.78 5.81
CA LEU A 419 -7.16 -10.49 4.40
C LEU A 419 -6.65 -9.07 4.15
N LEU A 420 -5.62 -8.95 3.32
CA LEU A 420 -5.07 -7.68 2.85
C LEU A 420 -5.60 -7.39 1.45
N ILE A 421 -6.24 -6.24 1.29
CA ILE A 421 -6.86 -5.79 0.04
C ILE A 421 -6.21 -4.48 -0.37
N ASN A 422 -5.66 -4.41 -1.58
CA ASN A 422 -5.07 -3.20 -2.13
C ASN A 422 -6.06 -2.01 -2.04
N LYS A 423 -5.61 -0.88 -1.48
CA LYS A 423 -6.47 0.30 -1.26
C LYS A 423 -6.99 0.92 -2.57
N GLU A 424 -6.20 0.85 -3.65
CA GLU A 424 -6.52 1.50 -4.92
C GLU A 424 -7.30 0.57 -5.86
N SER A 425 -6.86 -0.68 -5.99
CA SER A 425 -7.47 -1.63 -6.94
C SER A 425 -8.60 -2.48 -6.34
N PHE A 426 -8.72 -2.53 -5.02
CA PHE A 426 -9.60 -3.44 -4.27
C PHE A 426 -9.35 -4.93 -4.56
N LEU A 427 -8.16 -5.28 -5.04
CA LEU A 427 -7.74 -6.67 -5.25
C LEU A 427 -7.05 -7.21 -4.00
N PRO A 428 -7.29 -8.48 -3.60
CA PRO A 428 -6.49 -9.17 -2.58
C PRO A 428 -5.00 -9.10 -2.89
N LEU A 429 -4.18 -9.00 -1.86
CA LEU A 429 -2.72 -9.04 -1.94
C LEU A 429 -2.17 -10.20 -1.12
N LEU A 430 -2.75 -10.42 0.06
CA LEU A 430 -2.37 -11.49 0.96
C LEU A 430 -3.61 -11.97 1.71
N PHE A 431 -3.75 -13.26 1.85
CA PHE A 431 -4.75 -13.89 2.70
C PHE A 431 -4.06 -14.89 3.61
N SER A 432 -4.14 -14.68 4.92
CA SER A 432 -3.70 -15.67 5.91
C SER A 432 -4.89 -16.19 6.69
N TYR A 433 -4.93 -17.48 6.93
CA TYR A 433 -6.04 -18.15 7.58
C TYR A 433 -5.63 -19.42 8.31
N VAL A 434 -6.46 -19.86 9.25
CA VAL A 434 -6.33 -21.19 9.86
C VAL A 434 -7.02 -22.21 8.96
N PRO A 435 -6.30 -23.18 8.38
CA PRO A 435 -6.92 -24.26 7.60
C PRO A 435 -7.89 -25.07 8.48
N LEU A 436 -9.03 -25.47 7.92
CA LEU A 436 -10.12 -26.14 8.66
C LEU A 436 -9.71 -27.44 9.38
N ARG A 437 -8.56 -28.04 9.02
CA ARG A 437 -8.06 -29.31 9.57
C ARG A 437 -6.68 -29.19 10.22
N SER A 438 -6.19 -27.98 10.46
CA SER A 438 -4.90 -27.78 11.12
C SER A 438 -4.96 -28.24 12.58
N LEU A 439 -4.23 -29.30 12.93
CA LEU A 439 -4.10 -29.79 14.32
C LEU A 439 -3.17 -28.88 15.16
N THR A 440 -2.25 -28.20 14.48
CA THR A 440 -1.21 -27.32 15.06
C THR A 440 -1.64 -25.85 15.09
N GLN A 441 -2.77 -25.50 14.46
CA GLN A 441 -3.24 -24.13 14.23
C GLN A 441 -2.31 -23.25 13.37
N ASP A 442 -1.37 -23.86 12.64
CA ASP A 442 -0.47 -23.14 11.75
C ASP A 442 -1.27 -22.36 10.69
N LEU A 443 -0.81 -21.15 10.39
CA LEU A 443 -1.44 -20.32 9.37
C LEU A 443 -1.01 -20.75 7.97
N ALA A 444 -1.99 -20.93 7.09
CA ALA A 444 -1.76 -20.85 5.66
C ALA A 444 -1.62 -19.38 5.26
N ILE A 445 -0.61 -19.07 4.44
CA ILE A 445 -0.36 -17.75 3.88
C ILE A 445 -0.45 -17.86 2.36
N VAL A 446 -1.34 -17.06 1.78
CA VAL A 446 -1.55 -16.97 0.34
C VAL A 446 -1.23 -15.56 -0.14
N ARG A 447 -0.37 -15.46 -1.14
CA ARG A 447 0.00 -14.20 -1.80
C ARG A 447 -0.54 -14.19 -3.22
N PHE A 448 -1.09 -13.05 -3.62
CA PHE A 448 -1.68 -12.88 -4.94
C PHE A 448 -0.92 -11.80 -5.70
N ASP A 449 -0.29 -12.19 -6.79
CA ASP A 449 0.60 -11.34 -7.57
C ASP A 449 0.24 -11.39 -9.06
N ASN A 450 0.79 -10.43 -9.82
CA ASN A 450 0.63 -10.36 -11.28
C ASN A 450 -0.84 -10.39 -11.75
N TYR A 451 -1.71 -9.55 -11.18
CA TYR A 451 -3.11 -9.45 -11.63
C TYR A 451 -3.21 -8.97 -13.08
N LYS A 452 -3.96 -9.72 -13.89
CA LYS A 452 -4.26 -9.36 -15.29
C LYS A 452 -5.77 -9.23 -15.51
N PRO A 453 -6.21 -8.37 -16.45
CA PRO A 453 -7.61 -8.31 -16.84
C PRO A 453 -8.01 -9.61 -17.56
N VAL A 454 -9.16 -10.15 -17.17
CA VAL A 454 -9.70 -11.44 -17.66
C VAL A 454 -11.20 -11.25 -17.84
N ASP A 455 -11.65 -11.18 -19.10
CA ASP A 455 -13.00 -10.76 -19.48
C ASP A 455 -13.38 -9.42 -18.81
N SER A 456 -14.43 -9.41 -17.98
CA SER A 456 -14.95 -8.23 -17.27
C SER A 456 -14.42 -8.11 -15.84
N GLY A 457 -13.43 -8.92 -15.46
CA GLY A 457 -12.82 -8.95 -14.13
C GLY A 457 -11.29 -9.03 -14.14
N TRP A 458 -10.71 -9.33 -12.98
CA TRP A 458 -9.27 -9.48 -12.79
C TRP A 458 -8.94 -10.81 -12.11
N TYR A 459 -7.84 -11.45 -12.49
CA TYR A 459 -7.38 -12.70 -11.88
C TYR A 459 -5.85 -12.65 -11.64
N PRO A 460 -5.33 -13.17 -10.51
CA PRO A 460 -3.89 -13.23 -10.26
C PRO A 460 -3.23 -14.31 -11.13
N TYR A 461 -2.15 -13.96 -11.84
CA TYR A 461 -1.40 -14.93 -12.65
C TYR A 461 -0.25 -15.59 -11.89
N GLU A 462 0.02 -15.13 -10.68
CA GLU A 462 0.99 -15.74 -9.77
C GLU A 462 0.36 -15.84 -8.38
N ILE A 463 0.37 -17.04 -7.80
CA ILE A 463 -0.17 -17.28 -6.47
C ILE A 463 0.85 -18.07 -5.67
N GLY A 464 1.33 -17.51 -4.56
CA GLY A 464 2.18 -18.21 -3.61
C GLY A 464 1.34 -18.74 -2.46
N TYR A 465 1.52 -20.00 -2.10
CA TYR A 465 0.89 -20.67 -0.96
C TYR A 465 1.97 -21.26 -0.05
N SER A 466 1.85 -21.07 1.26
CA SER A 466 2.77 -21.67 2.23
C SER A 466 2.08 -21.91 3.56
N VAL A 467 2.42 -23.02 4.21
CA VAL A 467 2.06 -23.33 5.61
C VAL A 467 3.37 -23.56 6.36
N GLU A 468 3.50 -23.06 7.60
CA GLU A 468 4.78 -23.11 8.36
C GLU A 468 5.39 -24.51 8.50
N THR A 469 4.56 -25.56 8.43
CA THR A 469 4.97 -26.96 8.60
C THR A 469 5.03 -27.78 7.30
N GLU A 470 4.72 -27.19 6.14
CA GLU A 470 4.64 -27.91 4.85
C GLU A 470 5.46 -27.23 3.73
N ARG A 471 5.64 -27.92 2.60
CA ARG A 471 6.30 -27.38 1.39
C ARG A 471 5.51 -26.17 0.87
N ALA A 472 6.20 -25.11 0.45
CA ALA A 472 5.55 -23.97 -0.18
C ALA A 472 5.26 -24.25 -1.66
N GLU A 473 4.17 -23.74 -2.19
CA GLU A 473 3.76 -23.91 -3.58
C GLU A 473 3.67 -22.53 -4.27
N ARG A 474 4.05 -22.47 -5.55
CA ARG A 474 3.78 -21.32 -6.42
C ARG A 474 3.04 -21.78 -7.67
N TYR A 475 1.94 -21.12 -7.95
CA TYR A 475 1.12 -21.38 -9.12
C TYR A 475 1.32 -20.25 -10.14
N PHE A 476 1.72 -20.59 -11.36
CA PHE A 476 1.83 -19.66 -12.49
C PHE A 476 0.76 -19.96 -13.51
N VAL A 477 -0.15 -19.01 -13.72
CA VAL A 477 -1.26 -19.19 -14.65
C VAL A 477 -0.76 -19.02 -16.08
N LEU A 478 -0.93 -20.07 -16.88
CA LEU A 478 -0.58 -20.08 -18.30
C LEU A 478 -1.73 -19.49 -19.13
N ASN A 479 -2.97 -19.94 -18.87
CA ASN A 479 -4.16 -19.40 -19.51
C ASN A 479 -5.41 -19.57 -18.65
N ILE A 480 -6.43 -18.76 -18.96
CA ILE A 480 -7.75 -18.81 -18.30
C ILE A 480 -8.84 -18.74 -19.36
N ARG A 481 -9.85 -19.61 -19.23
CA ARG A 481 -11.13 -19.49 -19.93
C ARG A 481 -12.22 -19.10 -18.95
N VAL A 482 -12.95 -18.05 -19.29
CA VAL A 482 -14.00 -17.46 -18.44
C VAL A 482 -15.38 -17.90 -18.88
N ASN A 483 -16.20 -18.29 -17.92
CA ASN A 483 -17.56 -18.77 -18.14
C ASN A 483 -17.71 -19.91 -19.17
N PRO A 484 -16.77 -20.86 -19.31
CA PRO A 484 -16.98 -21.99 -20.20
C PRO A 484 -18.11 -22.89 -19.64
N PRO A 485 -18.89 -23.55 -20.51
CA PRO A 485 -19.80 -24.58 -20.05
C PRO A 485 -18.97 -25.69 -19.37
N ILE A 486 -19.33 -26.02 -18.13
CA ILE A 486 -18.76 -27.15 -17.40
C ILE A 486 -19.90 -28.15 -17.19
N ASP A 487 -19.67 -29.40 -17.57
CA ASP A 487 -20.64 -30.47 -17.34
C ASP A 487 -20.95 -30.58 -15.83
N ALA A 488 -22.23 -30.63 -15.49
CA ALA A 488 -22.67 -30.78 -14.12
C ALA A 488 -22.20 -32.09 -13.48
N SER A 489 -21.92 -33.12 -14.30
CA SER A 489 -21.34 -34.40 -13.87
C SER A 489 -20.00 -34.22 -13.15
N PHE A 490 -19.19 -33.20 -13.50
CA PHE A 490 -17.91 -32.90 -12.85
C PHE A 490 -18.03 -32.57 -11.36
N PHE A 491 -19.22 -32.18 -10.89
CA PHE A 491 -19.46 -31.74 -9.51
C PHE A 491 -20.54 -32.57 -8.78
N ARG A 492 -21.04 -33.66 -9.40
CA ARG A 492 -21.94 -34.59 -8.71
C ARG A 492 -21.11 -35.42 -7.73
N LEU A 493 -21.39 -35.28 -6.44
CA LEU A 493 -21.02 -36.27 -5.43
C LEU A 493 -21.75 -37.56 -5.76
N THR A 494 -21.14 -38.47 -6.53
CA THR A 494 -21.70 -39.80 -6.70
C THR A 494 -21.55 -40.55 -5.38
N ALA A 495 -22.68 -40.72 -4.69
CA ALA A 495 -22.85 -41.64 -3.57
C ALA A 495 -22.47 -43.10 -3.90
N GLU A 496 -22.12 -43.40 -5.15
CA GLU A 496 -21.65 -44.70 -5.64
C GLU A 496 -20.16 -44.97 -5.35
N ARG A 497 -19.35 -43.95 -5.00
CA ARG A 497 -17.89 -44.14 -4.81
C ARG A 497 -17.43 -44.36 -3.37
N THR A 498 -18.29 -44.22 -2.36
CA THR A 498 -17.89 -44.39 -0.95
C THR A 498 -18.01 -45.82 -0.44
N GLY A 499 -18.49 -46.79 -1.24
CA GLY A 499 -18.68 -48.18 -0.79
C GLY A 499 -19.66 -48.34 0.38
N ILE A 500 -20.38 -47.28 0.76
CA ILE A 500 -21.39 -47.32 1.81
C ILE A 500 -22.70 -47.79 1.15
N PRO A 501 -23.27 -48.94 1.56
CA PRO A 501 -24.54 -49.39 0.99
C PRO A 501 -25.61 -48.33 1.25
N ARG A 502 -26.42 -48.01 0.23
CA ARG A 502 -27.59 -47.16 0.39
C ARG A 502 -28.44 -47.72 1.52
N ARG A 503 -28.69 -46.92 2.56
CA ARG A 503 -29.70 -47.25 3.57
C ARG A 503 -31.05 -47.39 2.87
N PRO A 504 -31.89 -48.38 3.21
CA PRO A 504 -33.19 -48.54 2.58
C PRO A 504 -34.01 -47.27 2.80
N GLU A 505 -34.60 -46.77 1.71
CA GLU A 505 -35.46 -45.60 1.67
C GLU A 505 -36.60 -45.79 2.69
N ASN A 506 -36.57 -45.03 3.78
CA ASN A 506 -37.51 -45.23 4.88
C ASN A 506 -38.73 -44.33 4.68
N ASN A 507 -39.93 -44.81 5.02
CA ASN A 507 -41.22 -44.13 4.75
C ASN A 507 -41.32 -42.67 5.26
N ARG A 508 -40.44 -42.27 6.18
CA ARG A 508 -40.31 -40.88 6.65
C ARG A 508 -39.79 -39.91 5.60
N ASP A 509 -38.93 -40.36 4.67
CA ASP A 509 -38.33 -39.50 3.66
C ASP A 509 -39.37 -39.09 2.60
N LYS A 510 -40.25 -40.03 2.19
CA LYS A 510 -41.42 -39.72 1.35
C LYS A 510 -42.40 -38.77 2.03
N GLN A 511 -42.61 -38.95 3.33
CA GLN A 511 -43.51 -38.09 4.10
C GLN A 511 -42.94 -36.67 4.28
N GLN A 512 -41.62 -36.53 4.40
CA GLN A 512 -40.95 -35.22 4.41
C GLN A 512 -40.97 -34.56 3.03
N GLU A 513 -40.81 -35.32 1.97
CA GLU A 513 -40.84 -34.81 0.59
C GLU A 513 -42.23 -34.29 0.21
N GLU A 514 -43.30 -35.02 0.55
CA GLU A 514 -44.68 -34.56 0.37
C GLU A 514 -44.99 -33.31 1.20
N ARG A 515 -44.53 -33.28 2.46
CA ARG A 515 -44.68 -32.09 3.32
C ARG A 515 -43.94 -30.87 2.75
N MET A 516 -42.81 -31.09 2.07
CA MET A 516 -42.05 -30.01 1.42
C MET A 516 -42.77 -29.48 0.16
N LYS A 517 -43.37 -30.37 -0.64
CA LYS A 517 -44.20 -29.97 -1.80
C LYS A 517 -45.40 -29.15 -1.36
N GLU A 518 -46.02 -29.52 -0.24
CA GLU A 518 -47.17 -28.82 0.33
C GLU A 518 -46.80 -27.41 0.82
N ILE A 519 -45.65 -27.27 1.50
CA ILE A 519 -45.10 -25.97 1.90
C ILE A 519 -44.79 -25.09 0.68
N ILE A 520 -44.17 -25.65 -0.37
CA ILE A 520 -43.87 -24.92 -1.61
C ILE A 520 -45.16 -24.46 -2.30
N LYS A 521 -46.21 -25.27 -2.29
CA LYS A 521 -47.52 -24.91 -2.85
C LYS A 521 -48.14 -23.74 -2.08
N VAL A 522 -48.16 -23.79 -0.76
CA VAL A 522 -48.68 -22.72 0.10
C VAL A 522 -47.89 -21.42 -0.11
N LEU A 523 -46.57 -21.51 -0.24
CA LEU A 523 -45.73 -20.33 -0.51
C LEU A 523 -45.99 -19.73 -1.89
N LYS A 524 -46.22 -20.57 -2.92
CA LYS A 524 -46.61 -20.10 -4.26
C LYS A 524 -47.99 -19.45 -4.29
N GLU A 525 -48.96 -19.99 -3.55
CA GLU A 525 -50.29 -19.39 -3.44
C GLU A 525 -50.28 -18.07 -2.67
N LYS A 526 -49.42 -17.96 -1.65
CA LYS A 526 -49.36 -16.79 -0.77
C LYS A 526 -48.50 -15.65 -1.30
N TYR A 527 -47.49 -15.97 -2.12
CA TYR A 527 -46.48 -15.00 -2.57
C TYR A 527 -46.23 -15.05 -4.08
N GLY A 528 -47.15 -15.63 -4.85
CA GLY A 528 -47.02 -15.82 -6.30
C GLY A 528 -46.91 -14.53 -7.09
N ASN A 529 -45.67 -14.05 -7.24
CA ASN A 529 -45.03 -13.77 -8.53
C ASN A 529 -43.73 -14.58 -8.60
#